data_AF-A0A9C8GIC9-F1
#
_entry.id   AF-A0A9C8GIC9-F1
#
_cell.length_a   1.000
_cell.length_b   1.000
_cell.length_c   1.000
_cell.angle_alpha   90.00
_cell.angle_beta   90.00
_cell.angle_gamma   90.00
#
_symmetry.space_group_name_H-M   'P 1'
#
loop_
_entity.id
_entity.type
_entity.pdbx_description
1 polymer ?
#
loop_
_entity_poly.entity_id
_entity_poly.type
_entity_poly.pdbx_seq_one_letter_code
_entity_poly.pdbx_strand_id
1 'polypeptide(L)'
;MAKGMVVIDEDRCKGCGLCVSVCPNDVLQLAEGRFNAKGYRPVEAVKPEECIGCVSCAIICPDVVFTVYRQQRKPKRAAATA
;
A
#
# COMPACT_ATOMS: atom_id res chain seq x y z
N MET A 1 13.90 -5.67 -4.58
CA MET A 1 12.72 -6.34 -3.97
C MET A 1 11.65 -6.57 -5.04
N ALA A 2 10.56 -7.29 -4.74
CA ALA A 2 9.44 -7.41 -5.69
C ALA A 2 8.76 -6.04 -5.87
N LYS A 3 8.12 -5.77 -7.02
CA LYS A 3 7.29 -4.57 -7.20
C LYS A 3 5.86 -4.85 -6.77
N GLY A 4 5.19 -3.85 -6.22
CA GLY A 4 3.78 -3.87 -5.85
C GLY A 4 3.10 -2.54 -6.11
N MET A 5 1.80 -2.51 -5.82
CA MET A 5 0.95 -1.34 -5.95
C MET A 5 -0.16 -1.43 -4.90
N VAL A 6 -0.63 -0.29 -4.41
CA VAL A 6 -1.80 -0.21 -3.51
C VAL A 6 -2.86 0.69 -4.13
N VAL A 7 -4.12 0.30 -3.95
CA VAL A 7 -5.30 1.13 -4.21
C VAL A 7 -5.97 1.38 -2.87
N ILE A 8 -6.34 2.64 -2.62
CA ILE A 8 -6.86 3.11 -1.33
C ILE A 8 -8.31 3.55 -1.52
N ASP A 9 -9.22 2.98 -0.76
CA ASP A 9 -10.60 3.47 -0.64
C ASP A 9 -10.62 4.69 0.30
N GLU A 10 -10.59 5.88 -0.31
CA GLU A 10 -10.53 7.13 0.42
C GLU A 10 -11.81 7.43 1.22
N ASP A 11 -12.98 6.99 0.74
CA ASP A 11 -14.27 7.24 1.38
C ASP A 11 -14.42 6.46 2.68
N ARG A 12 -13.71 5.34 2.81
CA ARG A 12 -13.63 4.54 4.04
C ARG A 12 -12.47 4.92 4.94
N CYS A 13 -11.44 5.58 4.41
CA CYS A 13 -10.27 5.95 5.18
C CYS A 13 -10.60 7.01 6.25
N LYS A 14 -10.27 6.71 7.51
CA LYS A 14 -10.45 7.63 8.65
C LYS A 14 -9.18 8.40 9.03
N GLY A 15 -8.10 8.26 8.27
CA GLY A 15 -6.87 9.02 8.49
C GLY A 15 -6.11 8.71 9.78
N CYS A 16 -6.20 7.48 10.31
CA CYS A 16 -5.60 7.10 11.59
C CYS A 16 -4.06 7.00 11.59
N GLY A 17 -3.42 6.94 10.41
CA GLY A 17 -1.96 6.92 10.28
C GLY A 17 -1.27 5.59 10.62
N LEU A 18 -1.98 4.55 11.07
CA LEU A 18 -1.36 3.26 11.43
C LEU A 18 -0.60 2.63 10.25
N CYS A 19 -1.17 2.67 9.05
CA CYS A 19 -0.54 2.17 7.83
C CYS A 19 0.77 2.91 7.46
N VAL A 20 0.88 4.20 7.82
CA VAL A 20 2.10 4.99 7.62
C VAL A 20 3.21 4.45 8.52
N SER A 21 2.92 4.20 9.80
CA SER A 21 3.90 3.73 10.78
C SER A 21 4.48 2.34 10.51
N VAL A 22 3.81 1.51 9.70
CA VAL A 22 4.23 0.13 9.41
C VAL A 22 4.71 -0.07 7.98
N CYS A 23 4.70 0.98 7.14
CA CYS A 23 5.14 0.86 5.77
C CYS A 23 6.68 0.78 5.75
N PRO A 24 7.28 -0.36 5.36
CA PRO A 24 8.74 -0.52 5.46
C PRO A 24 9.55 0.35 4.49
N ASN A 25 8.88 0.96 3.51
CA ASN A 25 9.50 1.80 2.48
C ASN A 25 8.91 3.23 2.48
N ASP A 26 8.20 3.63 3.55
CA ASP A 26 7.66 4.99 3.69
C ASP A 26 6.85 5.49 2.47
N VAL A 27 6.08 4.59 1.85
CA VAL A 27 5.29 4.88 0.63
C VAL A 27 4.06 5.73 0.95
N LEU A 28 3.56 5.66 2.18
CA LEU A 28 2.26 6.19 2.58
C LEU A 28 2.41 7.43 3.47
N GLN A 29 1.54 8.42 3.30
CA GLN A 29 1.40 9.55 4.22
C GLN A 29 -0.07 9.92 4.42
N LEU A 30 -0.39 10.69 5.47
CA LEU A 30 -1.70 11.34 5.57
C LEU A 30 -1.72 12.56 4.65
N ALA A 31 -2.75 12.68 3.82
CA ALA A 31 -2.86 13.76 2.85
C ALA A 31 -2.75 15.13 3.51
N GLU A 32 -1.99 16.04 2.90
CA GLU A 32 -1.81 17.41 3.39
C GLU A 32 -2.78 18.36 2.71
N GLY A 33 -3.56 19.11 3.48
CA GLY A 33 -4.53 20.07 2.94
C GLY A 33 -5.71 19.46 2.18
N ARG A 34 -5.81 18.13 2.11
CA ARG A 34 -6.88 17.40 1.41
C ARG A 34 -7.71 16.58 2.39
N PHE A 35 -9.02 16.63 2.19
CA PHE A 35 -10.00 15.92 3.00
C PHE A 35 -10.94 15.10 2.12
N ASN A 36 -11.39 13.94 2.62
CA ASN A 36 -12.45 13.17 1.96
C ASN A 36 -13.84 13.74 2.31
N ALA A 37 -14.90 13.16 1.75
CA ALA A 37 -16.29 13.61 1.98
C ALA A 37 -16.73 13.58 3.46
N LYS A 38 -16.02 12.84 4.31
CA LYS A 38 -16.29 12.73 5.76
C LYS A 38 -15.43 13.67 6.61
N GLY A 39 -14.59 14.49 5.99
CA GLY A 39 -13.71 15.43 6.68
C GLY A 39 -12.46 14.80 7.31
N TYR A 40 -12.12 13.56 6.97
CA TYR A 40 -10.85 12.96 7.38
C TYR A 40 -9.75 13.31 6.38
N ARG A 41 -8.49 13.30 6.84
CA ARG A 41 -7.30 13.35 5.98
C ARG A 41 -6.99 11.91 5.54
N PRO A 42 -7.42 11.45 4.35
CA PRO A 42 -7.16 10.08 3.93
C PRO A 42 -5.65 9.83 3.78
N VAL A 43 -5.25 8.57 3.82
CA VAL A 43 -3.89 8.17 3.46
C VAL A 43 -3.73 8.24 1.94
N GLU A 44 -2.55 8.66 1.48
CA GLU A 44 -2.15 8.67 0.07
C GLU A 44 -0.77 8.03 -0.11
N ALA A 45 -0.53 7.50 -1.30
CA ALA A 45 0.77 6.94 -1.67
C ALA A 45 1.61 8.02 -2.36
N VAL A 46 2.68 8.48 -1.70
CA VAL A 46 3.59 9.52 -2.22
C VAL A 46 4.73 8.99 -3.07
N LYS A 47 5.11 7.73 -2.86
CA LYS A 47 6.16 7.05 -3.63
C LYS A 47 5.66 5.67 -4.09
N PRO A 48 4.57 5.62 -4.87
CA PRO A 48 3.91 4.36 -5.23
C PRO A 48 4.85 3.35 -5.91
N GLU A 49 5.87 3.82 -6.62
CA GLU A 49 6.92 3.04 -7.28
C GLU A 49 7.83 2.25 -6.31
N GLU A 50 7.93 2.68 -5.05
CA GLU A 50 8.69 1.98 -4.00
C GLU A 50 7.86 0.90 -3.29
N CYS A 51 6.57 0.76 -3.61
CA CYS A 51 5.74 -0.28 -3.04
C CYS A 51 6.26 -1.68 -3.44
N ILE A 52 6.42 -2.56 -2.46
CA ILE A 52 6.87 -3.95 -2.67
C ILE A 52 5.74 -4.99 -2.55
N GLY A 53 4.50 -4.54 -2.32
CA GLY A 53 3.33 -5.39 -2.15
C GLY A 53 3.42 -6.33 -0.94
N CYS A 54 3.95 -5.83 0.20
CA CYS A 54 4.18 -6.62 1.42
C CYS A 54 2.94 -6.80 2.32
N VAL A 55 1.81 -6.18 1.97
CA VAL A 55 0.51 -6.25 2.68
C VAL A 55 0.47 -5.71 4.12
N SER A 56 1.55 -5.17 4.69
CA SER A 56 1.54 -4.59 6.05
C SER A 56 0.46 -3.54 6.26
N CYS A 57 0.25 -2.65 5.29
CA CYS A 57 -0.80 -1.61 5.34
C CYS A 57 -2.21 -2.21 5.37
N ALA A 58 -2.47 -3.29 4.64
CA ALA A 58 -3.76 -3.95 4.61
C ALA A 58 -4.05 -4.70 5.92
N ILE A 59 -3.03 -5.34 6.50
CA ILE A 59 -3.16 -6.10 7.75
C ILE A 59 -3.42 -5.18 8.94
N ILE A 60 -2.73 -4.04 9.03
CA ILE A 60 -2.88 -3.12 10.17
C ILE A 60 -4.15 -2.26 10.08
N CYS A 61 -4.75 -2.12 8.89
CA CYS A 61 -5.84 -1.19 8.68
C CYS A 61 -7.15 -1.68 9.32
N PRO A 62 -7.69 -1.01 10.34
CA PRO A 62 -8.93 -1.42 11.00
C PRO A 62 -10.16 -1.26 10.08
N ASP A 63 -10.09 -0.34 9.11
CA ASP A 63 -11.18 -0.03 8.20
C ASP A 63 -11.09 -0.79 6.87
N VAL A 64 -10.05 -1.61 6.67
CA VAL A 64 -9.81 -2.46 5.49
C VAL A 64 -9.94 -1.70 4.16
N VAL A 65 -9.18 -0.60 4.04
CA VAL A 65 -9.27 0.31 2.88
C VAL A 65 -8.28 0.02 1.76
N PHE A 66 -7.36 -0.93 1.94
CA PHE A 66 -6.29 -1.22 0.98
C PHE A 66 -6.61 -2.43 0.11
N THR A 67 -6.50 -2.27 -1.20
CA THR A 67 -6.30 -3.39 -2.13
C THR A 67 -4.84 -3.42 -2.55
N VAL A 68 -4.15 -4.54 -2.33
CA VAL A 68 -2.70 -4.67 -2.56
C VAL A 68 -2.43 -5.62 -3.71
N TYR A 69 -1.67 -5.14 -4.71
CA TYR A 69 -1.19 -5.92 -5.83
C TYR A 69 0.30 -6.19 -5.69
N ARG A 70 0.72 -7.41 -6.00
CA ARG A 70 2.12 -7.81 -6.02
C ARG A 70 2.46 -8.41 -7.38
N GLN A 71 3.52 -7.90 -8.00
CA GLN A 71 3.96 -8.44 -9.28
C GLN A 71 4.44 -9.88 -9.09
N GLN A 72 3.85 -10.80 -9.86
CA GLN A 72 4.27 -12.20 -9.88
C GLN A 72 5.69 -12.29 -10.43
N ARG A 73 6.60 -12.92 -9.67
CA ARG A 73 7.94 -13.23 -10.19
C ARG A 73 7.80 -14.40 -11.15
N LYS A 74 8.21 -14.23 -12.40
CA LYS A 74 8.35 -15.35 -13.35
C LYS A 74 9.31 -16.37 -12.71
N PRO A 75 8.93 -17.65 -12.53
CA PRO A 75 9.85 -18.64 -12.01
C PRO A 75 11.05 -18.69 -12.95
N LYS A 76 12.27 -18.57 -12.40
CA LYS A 76 13.47 -18.91 -13.18
C LYS A 76 13.27 -20.36 -13.57
N ARG A 77 13.13 -20.64 -14.87
CA ARG A 77 13.09 -22.01 -15.39
C ARG A 77 14.17 -22.78 -14.65
N ALA A 78 13.78 -23.83 -13.92
CA ALA A 78 14.74 -24.77 -13.36
C ALA A 78 15.70 -25.09 -14.49
N ALA A 79 16.99 -24.85 -14.26
CA ALA A 79 18.02 -25.11 -15.26
C ALA A 79 17.74 -26.50 -15.83
N ALA A 80 17.38 -26.55 -17.11
CA ALA A 80 17.18 -27.80 -17.80
C ALA A 80 18.56 -28.45 -17.86
N THR A 81 18.84 -29.31 -16.89
CA THR A 81 19.97 -30.21 -16.92
C THR A 81 19.65 -31.23 -18.00
N ALA A 82 20.29 -31.09 -19.15
CA ALA A 82 20.46 -32.14 -20.15
C ALA A 82 21.95 -32.49 -20.18
#